data_AF-A0A7G8VZ63-F1
#
_entry.id   AF-A0A7G8VZ63-F1
#
_cell.length_a   1.000
_cell.length_b   1.000
_cell.length_c   1.000
_cell.angle_alpha   90.00
_cell.angle_beta   90.00
_cell.angle_gamma   90.00
#
_symmetry.space_group_name_H-M   'P 1'
#
loop_
_entity.id
_entity.type
_entity.pdbx_description
1 polymer ?
#
loop_
_entity_poly.entity_id
_entity_poly.type
_entity_poly.pdbx_seq_one_letter_code
_entity_poly.pdbx_strand_id
1 'polypeptide(L)'
;MKKIFTSLLMAAAAVASSPLWAQSVATAGNTDMAAERSRLTAERAAVDKKFEEERFACFKKFAVEGCLEDSRRGKRGALDNIKRQEAIINDAERKRRGAAALDRLDDKSAPQRAQEAGEQRDKALKSQADREQRAADHTTGREAAVAGEAAKREQFENRQKANAEHLAKTAKSRAQAPVEQQQFDDKARKAEAHRAEVEKRNADRTKPRSASLPSPPPP
;
A
#
# COMPACT_ATOMS: atom_id res chain seq x y z
N MET A 1 32.66 -94.77 -12.98
CA MET A 1 31.62 -95.78 -13.23
C MET A 1 30.37 -95.33 -12.49
N LYS A 2 29.38 -94.83 -13.24
CA LYS A 2 28.07 -95.49 -13.51
C LYS A 2 27.11 -95.42 -12.31
N LYS A 3 25.87 -94.92 -12.41
CA LYS A 3 25.10 -94.23 -13.45
C LYS A 3 23.74 -93.89 -12.77
N ILE A 4 23.28 -92.65 -12.94
CA ILE A 4 21.89 -92.25 -13.32
C ILE A 4 20.76 -92.40 -12.28
N PHE A 5 19.97 -91.32 -12.18
CA PHE A 5 18.49 -91.22 -12.15
C PHE A 5 18.07 -90.12 -11.15
N THR A 6 18.16 -88.82 -11.50
CA THR A 6 17.10 -88.04 -12.18
C THR A 6 15.69 -88.57 -11.98
N SER A 7 15.00 -88.07 -10.94
CA SER A 7 13.54 -87.88 -10.89
C SER A 7 13.14 -87.38 -9.49
N LEU A 8 13.05 -86.07 -9.29
CA LEU A 8 11.92 -85.46 -8.57
C LEU A 8 11.95 -83.94 -8.76
N LEU A 9 11.42 -83.52 -9.90
CA LEU A 9 11.11 -82.14 -10.23
C LEU A 9 9.70 -81.86 -9.67
N MET A 10 9.58 -81.56 -8.37
CA MET A 10 8.38 -80.98 -7.74
C MET A 10 8.63 -80.74 -6.24
N ALA A 11 9.17 -79.57 -5.88
CA ALA A 11 9.04 -78.98 -4.54
C ALA A 11 9.67 -77.58 -4.50
N ALA A 12 9.11 -76.61 -5.23
CA ALA A 12 9.49 -75.21 -5.10
C ALA A 12 8.30 -74.29 -5.44
N ALA A 13 7.22 -74.40 -4.67
CA ALA A 13 6.09 -73.46 -4.74
C ALA A 13 5.41 -73.38 -3.38
N ALA A 14 6.10 -72.85 -2.36
CA ALA A 14 5.48 -72.57 -1.06
C ALA A 14 6.24 -71.56 -0.20
N VAL A 15 6.71 -70.42 -0.73
CA VAL A 15 6.96 -69.22 0.10
C VAL A 15 6.68 -67.96 -0.72
N ALA A 16 5.43 -67.50 -0.69
CA ALA A 16 5.05 -66.14 -1.06
C ALA A 16 3.71 -65.78 -0.41
N SER A 17 3.61 -65.94 0.92
CA SER A 17 2.54 -65.33 1.71
C SER A 17 2.95 -63.90 2.08
N SER A 18 2.93 -63.03 1.08
CA SER A 18 2.92 -61.58 1.30
C SER A 18 1.47 -61.14 1.55
N PRO A 19 1.14 -60.46 2.66
CA PRO A 19 -0.20 -59.91 2.83
C PRO A 19 -0.39 -58.76 1.83
N LEU A 20 -1.11 -59.05 0.75
CA LEU A 20 -1.55 -58.09 -0.27
C LEU A 20 -2.78 -57.29 0.21
N TRP A 21 -2.72 -56.71 1.42
CA TRP A 21 -3.72 -55.75 1.91
C TRP A 21 -3.04 -54.46 2.35
N ALA A 22 -2.30 -53.83 1.46
CA ALA A 22 -1.76 -52.49 1.72
C ALA A 22 -1.77 -51.58 0.49
N GLN A 23 -2.48 -51.93 -0.58
CA GLN A 23 -2.53 -51.10 -1.78
C GLN A 23 -3.97 -50.97 -2.26
N SER A 24 -4.62 -49.84 -1.89
CA SER A 24 -5.62 -49.11 -2.69
C SER A 24 -6.60 -48.28 -1.83
N VAL A 25 -6.11 -47.32 -1.03
CA VAL A 25 -6.99 -46.36 -0.31
C VAL A 25 -6.94 -44.94 -0.89
N ALA A 26 -6.19 -44.71 -1.97
CA ALA A 26 -6.00 -43.35 -2.49
C ALA A 26 -7.15 -42.84 -3.38
N THR A 27 -7.90 -43.73 -4.04
CA THR A 27 -9.02 -43.34 -4.93
C THR A 27 -10.38 -43.95 -4.53
N ALA A 28 -10.39 -44.88 -3.58
CA ALA A 28 -11.60 -45.50 -3.02
C ALA A 28 -12.17 -44.77 -1.78
N GLY A 29 -11.55 -43.67 -1.36
CA GLY A 29 -11.81 -43.08 -0.05
C GLY A 29 -13.26 -42.62 0.18
N ASN A 30 -14.00 -42.19 -0.85
CA ASN A 30 -15.36 -41.69 -0.67
C ASN A 30 -16.44 -42.78 -0.88
N THR A 31 -16.19 -43.72 -1.79
CA THR A 31 -17.07 -44.88 -2.04
C THR A 31 -17.05 -45.86 -0.88
N ASP A 32 -15.89 -46.02 -0.23
CA ASP A 32 -15.72 -46.87 0.95
C ASP A 32 -16.47 -46.32 2.18
N MET A 33 -16.49 -44.99 2.37
CA MET A 33 -17.21 -44.37 3.50
C MET A 33 -18.73 -44.49 3.38
N ALA A 34 -19.27 -44.40 2.17
CA ALA A 34 -20.70 -44.60 1.92
C ALA A 34 -21.11 -46.07 2.15
N ALA A 35 -20.27 -47.01 1.70
CA ALA A 35 -20.48 -48.44 1.94
C ALA A 35 -20.42 -48.77 3.45
N GLU A 36 -19.45 -48.19 4.17
CA GLU A 36 -19.31 -48.39 5.61
C GLU A 36 -20.49 -47.83 6.41
N ARG A 37 -21.01 -46.65 6.03
CA ARG A 37 -22.25 -46.11 6.62
C ARG A 37 -23.45 -47.03 6.38
N SER A 38 -23.56 -47.60 5.19
CA SER A 38 -24.62 -48.57 4.87
C SER A 38 -24.50 -49.83 5.74
N ARG A 39 -23.27 -50.34 5.93
CA ARG A 39 -22.99 -51.47 6.82
C ARG A 39 -23.42 -51.18 8.26
N LEU A 40 -23.02 -50.04 8.83
CA LEU A 40 -23.37 -49.66 10.20
C LEU A 40 -24.89 -49.45 10.38
N THR A 41 -25.56 -48.94 9.35
CA THR A 41 -27.04 -48.82 9.35
C THR A 41 -27.70 -50.19 9.39
N ALA A 42 -27.22 -51.15 8.58
CA ALA A 42 -27.72 -52.52 8.60
C ALA A 42 -27.42 -53.22 9.93
N GLU A 43 -26.23 -53.01 10.50
CA GLU A 43 -25.83 -53.56 11.79
C GLU A 43 -26.72 -53.04 12.93
N ARG A 44 -27.06 -51.74 12.91
CA ARG A 44 -28.00 -51.15 13.85
C ARG A 44 -29.39 -51.80 13.76
N ALA A 45 -29.90 -51.99 12.54
CA ALA A 45 -31.18 -52.67 12.33
C ALA A 45 -31.14 -54.12 12.83
N ALA A 46 -30.01 -54.82 12.67
CA ALA A 46 -29.82 -56.16 13.20
C ALA A 46 -29.80 -56.19 14.74
N VAL A 47 -29.13 -55.23 15.39
CA VAL A 47 -29.14 -55.07 16.85
C VAL A 47 -30.55 -54.80 17.37
N ASP A 48 -31.30 -53.93 16.70
CA ASP A 48 -32.68 -53.62 17.06
C ASP A 48 -33.58 -54.86 16.91
N LYS A 49 -33.47 -55.60 15.80
CA LYS A 49 -34.21 -56.85 15.59
C LYS A 49 -33.88 -57.88 16.67
N LYS A 50 -32.60 -58.10 16.96
CA LYS A 50 -32.15 -59.04 17.99
C LYS A 50 -32.71 -58.68 19.37
N PHE A 51 -32.70 -57.39 19.73
CA PHE A 51 -33.26 -56.93 20.99
C PHE A 51 -34.76 -57.21 21.08
N GLU A 52 -35.53 -57.01 20.00
CA GLU A 52 -36.96 -57.32 19.99
C GLU A 52 -37.22 -58.82 20.17
N GLU A 53 -36.45 -59.68 19.50
CA GLU A 53 -36.52 -61.13 19.67
C GLU A 53 -36.19 -61.57 21.11
N GLU A 54 -35.12 -61.03 21.69
CA GLU A 54 -34.74 -61.26 23.10
C GLU A 54 -35.81 -60.77 24.07
N ARG A 55 -36.44 -59.62 23.78
CA ARG A 55 -37.51 -59.05 24.60
C ARG A 55 -38.72 -60.00 24.66
N PHE A 56 -39.14 -60.55 23.52
CA PHE A 56 -40.20 -61.56 23.48
C PHE A 56 -39.80 -62.84 24.21
N ALA A 57 -38.53 -63.26 24.11
CA ALA A 57 -38.04 -64.41 24.86
C ALA A 57 -38.02 -64.16 26.38
N CYS A 58 -37.71 -62.94 26.84
CA CYS A 58 -37.71 -62.58 28.25
C CYS A 58 -39.10 -62.69 28.90
N PHE A 59 -40.17 -62.35 28.18
CA PHE A 59 -41.54 -62.49 28.69
C PHE A 59 -41.96 -63.94 28.94
N LYS A 60 -41.22 -64.93 28.43
CA LYS A 60 -41.46 -66.36 28.69
C LYS A 60 -40.69 -66.89 29.91
N LYS A 61 -39.91 -66.05 30.60
CA LYS A 61 -39.09 -66.43 31.76
C LYS A 61 -39.75 -66.00 33.07
N PHE A 62 -39.39 -66.66 34.17
CA PHE A 62 -39.86 -66.29 35.51
C PHE A 62 -39.25 -64.96 36.00
N ALA A 63 -37.96 -64.72 35.73
CA ALA A 63 -37.26 -63.48 36.08
C ALA A 63 -37.27 -62.47 34.92
N VAL A 64 -38.46 -61.97 34.56
CA VAL A 64 -38.65 -61.09 33.40
C VAL A 64 -37.82 -59.80 33.52
N GLU A 65 -37.88 -59.11 34.65
CA GLU A 65 -37.20 -57.82 34.83
C GLU A 65 -35.67 -57.92 34.71
N GLY A 66 -35.06 -58.94 35.32
CA GLY A 66 -33.62 -59.18 35.20
C GLY A 66 -33.22 -59.49 33.75
N CYS A 67 -34.00 -60.31 33.05
CA CYS A 67 -33.77 -60.60 31.63
C CYS A 67 -33.88 -59.35 30.75
N LEU A 68 -34.88 -58.49 31.00
CA LEU A 68 -35.08 -57.26 30.25
C LEU A 68 -33.93 -56.27 30.49
N GLU A 69 -33.44 -56.14 31.73
CA GLU A 69 -32.27 -55.32 32.04
C GLU A 69 -31.00 -55.79 31.33
N ASP A 70 -30.76 -57.10 31.30
CA ASP A 70 -29.60 -57.67 30.60
C ASP A 70 -29.69 -57.46 29.09
N SER A 71 -30.86 -57.66 28.48
CA SER A 71 -31.07 -57.39 27.05
C SER A 71 -30.92 -55.88 26.73
N ARG A 72 -31.44 -54.99 27.59
CA ARG A 72 -31.21 -53.53 27.48
C ARG A 72 -29.72 -53.18 27.59
N ARG A 73 -28.98 -53.82 28.48
CA ARG A 73 -27.53 -53.62 28.65
C ARG A 73 -26.76 -54.10 27.42
N GLY A 74 -27.10 -55.27 26.89
CA GLY A 74 -26.53 -55.81 25.65
C GLY A 74 -26.77 -54.88 24.45
N LYS A 75 -28.01 -54.41 24.27
CA LYS A 75 -28.36 -53.43 23.23
C LYS A 75 -27.54 -52.15 23.33
N ARG A 76 -27.43 -51.56 24.54
CA ARG A 76 -26.63 -50.34 24.76
C ARG A 76 -25.18 -50.55 24.37
N GLY A 77 -24.56 -51.65 24.81
CA GLY A 77 -23.17 -51.97 24.46
C GLY A 77 -22.93 -52.11 22.96
N ALA A 78 -23.83 -52.80 22.25
CA ALA A 78 -23.74 -52.96 20.80
C ALA A 78 -23.91 -51.63 20.06
N LEU A 79 -24.94 -50.84 20.42
CA LEU A 79 -25.17 -49.52 19.81
C LEU A 79 -24.04 -48.53 20.11
N ASP A 80 -23.43 -48.58 21.28
CA ASP A 80 -22.32 -47.69 21.63
C ASP A 80 -21.05 -48.01 20.82
N ASN A 81 -20.84 -49.28 20.47
CA ASN A 81 -19.78 -49.64 19.53
C ASN A 81 -20.04 -49.04 18.14
N ILE A 82 -21.25 -49.21 17.62
CA ILE A 82 -21.67 -48.64 16.31
C ILE A 82 -21.51 -47.12 16.31
N LYS A 83 -21.97 -46.42 17.34
CA LYS A 83 -21.82 -44.96 17.48
C LYS A 83 -20.36 -44.50 17.43
N ARG A 84 -19.44 -45.25 18.06
CA ARG A 84 -18.00 -44.92 18.00
C ARG A 84 -17.47 -45.04 16.58
N GLN A 85 -17.87 -46.08 15.83
CA GLN A 85 -17.48 -46.25 14.43
C GLN A 85 -18.06 -45.11 13.55
N GLU A 86 -19.34 -44.77 13.73
CA GLU A 86 -19.97 -43.64 13.03
C GLU A 86 -19.27 -42.31 13.32
N ALA A 87 -18.86 -42.07 14.58
CA ALA A 87 -18.14 -40.86 14.97
C ALA A 87 -16.78 -40.74 14.26
N ILE A 88 -16.05 -41.84 14.10
CA ILE A 88 -14.76 -41.87 13.38
C ILE A 88 -14.97 -41.51 11.90
N ILE A 89 -15.99 -42.09 11.26
CA ILE A 89 -16.33 -41.81 9.86
C ILE A 89 -16.72 -40.34 9.67
N ASN A 90 -17.58 -39.82 10.57
CA ASN A 90 -18.00 -38.41 10.53
C ASN A 90 -16.82 -37.44 10.72
N ASP A 91 -15.88 -37.75 11.62
CA ASP A 91 -14.68 -36.94 11.84
C ASP A 91 -13.76 -36.95 10.62
N ALA A 92 -13.54 -38.12 10.02
CA ALA A 92 -12.75 -38.27 8.80
C ALA A 92 -13.36 -37.45 7.64
N GLU A 93 -14.68 -37.48 7.49
CA GLU A 93 -15.37 -36.69 6.47
C GLU A 93 -15.29 -35.18 6.75
N ARG A 94 -15.45 -34.76 8.01
CA ARG A 94 -15.29 -33.35 8.40
C ARG A 94 -13.90 -32.84 8.03
N LYS A 95 -12.85 -33.61 8.33
CA LYS A 95 -11.46 -33.28 7.97
C LYS A 95 -11.26 -33.17 6.47
N ARG A 96 -11.79 -34.11 5.69
CA ARG A 96 -11.70 -34.08 4.22
C ARG A 96 -12.42 -32.88 3.62
N ARG A 97 -13.64 -32.57 4.08
CA ARG A 97 -14.39 -31.38 3.63
C ARG A 97 -13.66 -30.09 4.01
N GLY A 98 -13.05 -30.05 5.20
CA GLY A 98 -12.22 -28.93 5.64
C GLY A 98 -11.00 -28.73 4.75
N ALA A 99 -10.25 -29.79 4.45
CA ALA A 99 -9.10 -29.74 3.56
C ALA A 99 -9.51 -29.25 2.15
N ALA A 100 -10.55 -29.85 1.57
CA ALA A 100 -11.05 -29.44 0.25
C ALA A 100 -11.56 -27.99 0.21
N ALA A 101 -12.06 -27.46 1.34
CA ALA A 101 -12.45 -26.06 1.44
C ALA A 101 -11.24 -25.11 1.49
N LEU A 102 -10.16 -25.51 2.20
CA LEU A 102 -8.90 -24.77 2.21
C LEU A 102 -8.27 -24.75 0.81
N ASP A 103 -8.22 -25.90 0.13
CA ASP A 103 -7.69 -25.99 -1.24
C ASP A 103 -8.44 -25.03 -2.19
N ARG A 104 -9.78 -25.00 -2.11
CA ARG A 104 -10.60 -24.06 -2.91
C ARG A 104 -10.32 -22.60 -2.59
N LEU A 105 -10.04 -22.27 -1.32
CA LEU A 105 -9.72 -20.91 -0.92
C LEU A 105 -8.33 -20.52 -1.43
N ASP A 106 -7.38 -21.44 -1.38
CA ASP A 106 -6.04 -21.26 -1.92
C ASP A 106 -6.08 -21.07 -3.44
N ASP A 107 -6.80 -21.91 -4.18
CA ASP A 107 -6.98 -21.79 -5.63
C ASP A 107 -7.61 -20.44 -6.01
N LYS A 108 -8.62 -20.01 -5.25
CA LYS A 108 -9.31 -18.74 -5.48
C LYS A 108 -8.44 -17.52 -5.15
N SER A 109 -7.62 -17.62 -4.10
CA SER A 109 -6.75 -16.52 -3.65
C SER A 109 -5.41 -16.47 -4.37
N ALA A 110 -4.94 -17.57 -4.97
CA ALA A 110 -3.69 -17.65 -5.71
C ALA A 110 -3.54 -16.55 -6.80
N PRO A 111 -4.53 -16.32 -7.69
CA PRO A 111 -4.40 -15.26 -8.70
C PRO A 111 -4.37 -13.86 -8.07
N GLN A 112 -5.15 -13.63 -7.01
CA GLN A 112 -5.16 -12.35 -6.29
C GLN A 112 -3.81 -12.09 -5.62
N ARG A 113 -3.24 -13.10 -4.93
CA ARG A 113 -1.90 -13.02 -4.33
C ARG A 113 -0.82 -12.78 -5.38
N ALA A 114 -0.93 -13.40 -6.56
CA ALA A 114 0.00 -13.16 -7.66
C ALA A 114 -0.10 -11.72 -8.20
N GLN A 115 -1.32 -11.19 -8.34
CA GLN A 115 -1.55 -9.80 -8.76
C GLN A 115 -1.00 -8.81 -7.72
N GLU A 116 -1.33 -8.98 -6.44
CA GLU A 116 -0.83 -8.14 -5.35
C GLU A 116 0.71 -8.16 -5.27
N ALA A 117 1.33 -9.34 -5.44
CA ALA A 117 2.78 -9.45 -5.49
C ALA A 117 3.38 -8.70 -6.69
N GLY A 118 2.72 -8.74 -7.85
CA GLY A 118 3.10 -7.95 -9.03
C GLY A 118 3.00 -6.44 -8.76
N GLU A 119 1.87 -5.98 -8.24
CA GLU A 119 1.67 -4.57 -7.90
C GLU A 119 2.67 -4.05 -6.87
N GLN A 120 3.01 -4.87 -5.86
CA GLN A 120 4.01 -4.52 -4.87
C GLN A 120 5.40 -4.37 -5.49
N ARG A 121 5.77 -5.25 -6.43
CA ARG A 121 7.04 -5.13 -7.19
C ARG A 121 7.05 -3.84 -8.01
N ASP A 122 5.97 -3.53 -8.71
CA ASP A 122 5.87 -2.31 -9.52
C ASP A 122 5.96 -1.04 -8.65
N LYS A 123 5.30 -1.03 -7.48
CA LYS A 123 5.41 0.05 -6.50
C LYS A 123 6.84 0.19 -5.98
N ALA A 124 7.52 -0.91 -5.69
CA ALA A 124 8.90 -0.90 -5.24
C ALA A 124 9.83 -0.30 -6.31
N LEU A 125 9.70 -0.73 -7.57
CA LEU A 125 10.46 -0.21 -8.71
C LEU A 125 10.22 1.29 -8.94
N LYS A 126 8.96 1.73 -8.92
CA LYS A 126 8.61 3.16 -9.02
C LYS A 126 9.23 3.97 -7.88
N SER A 127 9.12 3.48 -6.65
CA SER A 127 9.71 4.17 -5.50
C SER A 127 11.24 4.30 -5.60
N GLN A 128 11.90 3.31 -6.22
CA GLN A 128 13.33 3.35 -6.47
C GLN A 128 13.66 4.39 -7.53
N ALA A 129 12.97 4.35 -8.68
CA ALA A 129 13.14 5.34 -9.74
C ALA A 129 12.93 6.77 -9.23
N ASP A 130 11.90 7.01 -8.41
CA ASP A 130 11.64 8.32 -7.81
C ASP A 130 12.78 8.79 -6.89
N ARG A 131 13.43 7.86 -6.16
CA ARG A 131 14.58 8.19 -5.31
C ARG A 131 15.81 8.54 -6.14
N GLU A 132 16.05 7.79 -7.21
CA GLU A 132 17.14 8.02 -8.15
C GLU A 132 16.97 9.36 -8.88
N GLN A 133 15.74 9.67 -9.32
CA GLN A 133 15.42 10.96 -9.93
C GLN A 133 15.64 12.11 -8.95
N ARG A 134 15.14 12.01 -7.71
CA ARG A 134 15.38 13.04 -6.69
C ARG A 134 16.87 13.24 -6.37
N ALA A 135 17.65 12.17 -6.39
CA ALA A 135 19.10 12.27 -6.24
C ALA A 135 19.74 13.01 -7.42
N ALA A 136 19.34 12.70 -8.65
CA ALA A 136 19.83 13.36 -9.86
C ALA A 136 19.39 14.84 -9.95
N ASP A 137 18.16 15.16 -9.56
CA ASP A 137 17.67 16.53 -9.51
C ASP A 137 18.44 17.34 -8.45
N HIS A 138 18.75 16.72 -7.31
CA HIS A 138 19.55 17.35 -6.26
C HIS A 138 21.00 17.62 -6.72
N THR A 139 21.64 16.68 -7.42
CA THR A 139 22.98 16.92 -7.98
C THR A 139 22.94 18.03 -9.02
N THR A 140 21.98 17.99 -9.95
CA THR A 140 21.81 19.01 -10.99
C THR A 140 21.53 20.39 -10.38
N GLY A 141 20.67 20.45 -9.36
CA GLY A 141 20.38 21.69 -8.64
C GLY A 141 21.60 22.25 -7.91
N ARG A 142 22.44 21.40 -7.35
CA ARG A 142 23.70 21.82 -6.72
C ARG A 142 24.70 22.34 -7.75
N GLU A 143 24.83 21.67 -8.89
CA GLU A 143 25.67 22.13 -10.00
C GLU A 143 25.21 23.49 -10.54
N ALA A 144 23.90 23.66 -10.75
CA ALA A 144 23.32 24.94 -11.18
C ALA A 144 23.53 26.05 -10.13
N ALA A 145 23.44 25.72 -8.84
CA ALA A 145 23.69 26.68 -7.76
C ALA A 145 25.16 27.15 -7.74
N VAL A 146 26.11 26.23 -7.92
CA VAL A 146 27.55 26.53 -8.01
C VAL A 146 27.85 27.33 -9.28
N ALA A 147 27.32 26.93 -10.44
CA ALA A 147 27.52 27.65 -11.69
C ALA A 147 26.98 29.09 -11.64
N GLY A 148 25.85 29.31 -10.95
CA GLY A 148 25.25 30.62 -10.75
C GLY A 148 25.88 31.47 -9.63
N GLU A 149 26.81 30.92 -8.84
CA GLU A 149 27.37 31.60 -7.67
C GLU A 149 28.18 32.84 -8.05
N ALA A 150 29.03 32.74 -9.08
CA ALA A 150 29.84 33.86 -9.56
C ALA A 150 28.95 35.01 -10.05
N ALA A 151 27.91 34.71 -10.83
CA ALA A 151 26.96 35.72 -11.32
C ALA A 151 26.17 36.37 -10.18
N LYS A 152 25.73 35.59 -9.17
CA LYS A 152 25.05 36.14 -7.98
C LYS A 152 25.98 37.04 -7.17
N ARG A 153 27.25 36.67 -7.02
CA ARG A 153 28.26 37.46 -6.32
C ARG A 153 28.50 38.79 -7.03
N GLU A 154 28.67 38.76 -8.35
CA GLU A 154 28.82 39.98 -9.15
C GLU A 154 27.59 40.90 -9.04
N GLN A 155 26.38 40.35 -9.13
CA GLN A 155 25.15 41.12 -8.94
C GLN A 155 25.08 41.77 -7.55
N PHE A 156 25.49 41.06 -6.50
CA PHE A 156 25.53 41.60 -5.14
C PHE A 156 26.56 42.73 -5.00
N GLU A 157 27.76 42.54 -5.54
CA GLU A 157 28.81 43.56 -5.55
C GLU A 157 28.38 44.81 -6.34
N ASN A 158 27.73 44.64 -7.50
CA ASN A 158 27.21 45.75 -8.30
C ASN A 158 26.10 46.52 -7.56
N ARG A 159 25.20 45.82 -6.86
CA ARG A 159 24.18 46.47 -6.01
C ARG A 159 24.80 47.27 -4.88
N GLN A 160 25.85 46.75 -4.24
CA GLN A 160 26.56 47.48 -3.18
C GLN A 160 27.24 48.74 -3.73
N LYS A 161 27.92 48.65 -4.88
CA LYS A 161 28.53 49.82 -5.54
C LYS A 161 27.48 50.88 -5.89
N ALA A 162 26.38 50.49 -6.52
CA ALA A 162 25.29 51.41 -6.85
C ALA A 162 24.69 52.09 -5.60
N ASN A 163 24.55 51.36 -4.49
CA ASN A 163 24.08 51.93 -3.23
C ASN A 163 25.09 52.94 -2.66
N ALA A 164 26.39 52.60 -2.66
CA ALA A 164 27.45 53.48 -2.19
C ALA A 164 27.54 54.77 -3.03
N GLU A 165 27.43 54.66 -4.35
CA GLU A 165 27.38 55.80 -5.26
C GLU A 165 26.16 56.69 -5.00
N HIS A 166 24.99 56.10 -4.78
CA HIS A 166 23.79 56.83 -4.43
C HIS A 166 23.96 57.60 -3.12
N LEU A 167 24.47 56.94 -2.07
CA LEU A 167 24.73 57.59 -0.78
C LEU A 167 25.77 58.72 -0.90
N ALA A 168 26.85 58.51 -1.64
CA ALA A 168 27.86 59.53 -1.89
C ALA A 168 27.28 60.75 -2.64
N LYS A 169 26.43 60.51 -3.65
CA LYS A 169 25.74 61.56 -4.38
C LYS A 169 24.80 62.35 -3.47
N THR A 170 23.99 61.68 -2.67
CA THR A 170 23.10 62.33 -1.70
C THR A 170 23.88 63.15 -0.67
N ALA A 171 25.00 62.63 -0.15
CA ALA A 171 25.86 63.34 0.78
C ALA A 171 26.46 64.61 0.14
N LYS A 172 26.93 64.52 -1.11
CA LYS A 172 27.46 65.66 -1.86
C LYS A 172 26.39 66.74 -2.09
N SER A 173 25.20 66.37 -2.54
CA SER A 173 24.09 67.30 -2.71
C SER A 173 23.69 67.96 -1.38
N ARG A 174 23.67 67.20 -0.27
CA ARG A 174 23.39 67.76 1.06
C ARG A 174 24.48 68.73 1.54
N ALA A 175 25.75 68.46 1.23
CA ALA A 175 26.86 69.36 1.54
C ALA A 175 26.83 70.64 0.69
N GLN A 176 26.34 70.57 -0.55
CA GLN A 176 26.23 71.71 -1.47
C GLN A 176 24.96 72.54 -1.24
N ALA A 177 23.91 71.96 -0.66
CA ALA A 177 22.63 72.62 -0.36
C ALA A 177 22.73 74.01 0.29
N PRO A 178 23.55 74.27 1.34
CA PRO A 178 23.64 75.62 1.92
C PRO A 178 24.28 76.64 0.97
N VAL A 179 25.25 76.23 0.15
CA VAL A 179 25.88 77.10 -0.84
C VAL A 179 24.90 77.41 -1.98
N GLU A 180 24.16 76.40 -2.44
CA GLU A 180 23.12 76.57 -3.45
C GLU A 180 21.98 77.48 -2.95
N GLN A 181 21.55 77.31 -1.69
CA GLN A 181 20.57 78.19 -1.04
C GLN A 181 21.06 79.64 -0.97
N GLN A 182 22.29 79.87 -0.51
CA GLN A 182 22.87 81.22 -0.48
C GLN A 182 22.92 81.87 -1.86
N GLN A 183 23.32 81.11 -2.89
CA GLN A 183 23.34 81.63 -4.27
C GLN A 183 21.93 81.95 -4.79
N PHE A 184 20.93 81.16 -4.41
CA PHE A 184 19.54 81.43 -4.76
C PHE A 184 19.04 82.71 -4.06
N ASP A 185 19.26 82.84 -2.76
CA ASP A 185 18.89 84.03 -1.97
C ASP A 185 19.58 85.30 -2.49
N ASP A 186 20.86 85.20 -2.85
CA ASP A 186 21.62 86.29 -3.49
C ASP A 186 21.00 86.73 -4.82
N LYS A 187 20.63 85.78 -5.67
CA LYS A 187 19.97 86.07 -6.96
C LYS A 187 18.61 86.70 -6.74
N ALA A 188 17.83 86.21 -5.77
CA ALA A 188 16.52 86.78 -5.43
C ALA A 188 16.66 88.23 -4.94
N ARG A 189 17.58 88.50 -4.02
CA ARG A 189 17.88 89.86 -3.53
C ARG A 189 18.31 90.79 -4.66
N LYS A 190 19.20 90.33 -5.55
CA LYS A 190 19.64 91.12 -6.72
C LYS A 190 18.47 91.41 -7.67
N ALA A 191 17.59 90.42 -7.91
CA ALA A 191 16.42 90.60 -8.76
C ALA A 191 15.41 91.58 -8.14
N GLU A 192 15.17 91.51 -6.84
CA GLU A 192 14.29 92.44 -6.12
C GLU A 192 14.86 93.86 -6.10
N ALA A 193 16.16 94.02 -5.81
CA ALA A 193 16.84 95.31 -5.87
C ALA A 193 16.74 95.93 -7.28
N HIS A 194 16.92 95.12 -8.32
CA HIS A 194 16.77 95.58 -9.70
C HIS A 194 15.32 95.98 -10.01
N ARG A 195 14.32 95.22 -9.55
CA ARG A 195 12.90 95.59 -9.71
C ARG A 195 12.60 96.92 -9.02
N ALA A 196 13.03 97.09 -7.77
CA ALA A 196 12.84 98.34 -7.02
C ALA A 196 13.56 99.52 -7.68
N GLU A 197 14.76 99.31 -8.24
CA GLU A 197 15.48 100.34 -9.01
C GLU A 197 14.72 100.73 -10.27
N VAL A 198 14.22 99.75 -11.02
CA VAL A 198 13.38 99.96 -12.22
C VAL A 198 12.09 100.69 -11.86
N GLU A 199 11.44 100.34 -10.74
CA GLU A 199 10.23 101.01 -10.24
C GLU A 199 10.50 102.45 -9.83
N LYS A 200 11.57 102.73 -9.08
CA LYS A 200 11.99 104.10 -8.75
C LYS A 200 12.29 104.90 -10.01
N ARG A 201 13.07 104.34 -10.94
CA ARG A 201 13.36 104.96 -12.24
C ARG A 201 12.09 105.24 -13.04
N ASN A 202 11.07 104.39 -12.93
CA ASN A 202 9.77 104.59 -13.56
C ASN A 202 8.95 105.68 -12.85
N ALA A 203 9.00 105.80 -11.52
CA ALA A 203 8.30 106.80 -10.73
C ALA A 203 8.90 108.21 -10.87
N ASP A 204 10.23 108.31 -10.89
CA ASP A 204 10.97 109.57 -11.10
C ASP A 204 10.90 110.06 -12.57
N ARG A 205 10.28 109.27 -13.45
CA ARG A 205 10.17 109.56 -14.88
C ARG A 205 9.06 110.58 -15.14
N THR A 206 9.43 111.84 -15.18
CA THR A 206 8.54 112.97 -15.49
C THR A 206 8.23 113.17 -16.99
N LYS A 207 8.85 112.36 -17.88
CA LYS A 207 8.52 112.35 -19.32
C LYS A 207 7.46 111.28 -19.65
N PRO A 208 6.35 111.63 -20.35
CA PRO A 208 5.33 110.66 -20.74
C PRO A 208 5.97 109.53 -21.55
N ARG A 209 5.45 108.29 -21.39
CA ARG A 209 5.79 107.21 -22.32
C ARG A 209 5.42 107.67 -23.72
N SER A 210 6.41 107.72 -24.61
CA SER A 210 6.16 107.90 -26.03
C SER A 210 5.10 106.88 -26.45
N ALA A 211 4.12 107.32 -27.23
CA ALA A 211 3.05 106.47 -27.74
C ALA A 211 3.61 105.15 -28.26
N SER A 212 2.91 104.04 -27.99
CA SER A 212 3.22 102.75 -28.59
C SER A 212 3.32 102.93 -30.10
N LEU A 213 4.41 102.44 -30.69
CA LEU A 213 4.54 102.33 -32.14
C LEU A 213 3.30 101.60 -32.70
N PRO A 214 2.80 102.00 -33.90
CA PRO A 214 1.56 101.48 -34.47
C PRO A 214 1.57 99.94 -34.53
N SER A 215 0.43 99.30 -34.24
CA SER A 215 0.31 97.85 -34.39
C SER A 215 0.59 97.48 -35.85
N PRO A 216 1.39 96.43 -36.12
CA PRO A 216 1.57 95.95 -37.48
C PRO A 216 0.19 95.54 -38.07
N PRO A 217 -0.08 95.82 -39.36
CA PRO A 217 -1.36 95.50 -39.97
C PRO A 217 -1.62 93.99 -39.95
N PRO A 218 -2.88 93.55 -39.79
CA PRO A 218 -3.23 92.13 -39.84
C PRO A 218 -3.00 91.55 -41.26
N PRO A 219 -2.72 90.24 -41.39
CA PRO A 219 -2.74 89.55 -42.67
C PRO A 219 -4.15 89.48 -43.27
#